data_AF-A0A7C7ELG1-F1
#
_entry.id   AF-A0A7C7ELG1-F1
#
_cell.length_a   1.000
_cell.length_b   1.000
_cell.length_c   1.000
_cell.angle_alpha   90.00
_cell.angle_beta   90.00
_cell.angle_gamma   90.00
#
_symmetry.space_group_name_H-M   'P 1'
#
loop_
_entity.id
_entity.type
_entity.pdbx_description
1 polymer ?
#
loop_
_entity_poly.entity_id
_entity_poly.type
_entity_poly.pdbx_seq_one_letter_code
_entity_poly.pdbx_strand_id
1 'polypeptide(L)'
;MKSYLRQIKFEMRNIIRSKFLLILSILLIAAAVAFPVIDLIASKRNPYDGGVVRPMPIPGVIDIKREIIIDKPIWPGYPGGEPITVNGVTIEPSNPFYWQVQSIINEKGYMENDSQRFSTPEALDLALALLDEELDYYVNFARYITDSIDYRTDLAWRGQDSIYDIFIFKHADVQPEVLLEVINQRRGMDMEYLKNKYLNLSAEEKLAGLTKAEDELNNLYSIVETNNFPMYIDLRIAQENKSIEDLKKQIEQQEQEIIRNPDQEDIINETIMYLKRNIRQIEENTIPLLLLRKEKNIIPGQDTWQNRALNDIEMYRNQLTYTEIISEEQFNQQPWMVQQYGNYQNYVEIMQKQIDEMNKAIIIAEKSIYADKPDMKFVSNSTRNKTVSFLNYSVFVTLFAVLLGGWLMASEFQQGTIRLLMIRPKTRLKILSAKFISALIICLVVFAAGSLLNMITNGIVYGFADYAYPNYTIEGEIGFFAYYLPKMLACIVPIIFGYALAFMVSVLIKNVAVSIAIPIAGYIGNMILMATFSYRGIPKWLAYTPLPYLQLSTYFTTASTPYIIYDPMYTSGVTVNLTYGIILLLALSAVCIVVASIVFQKRDITN
;
A
#
# COMPACT_ATOMS: atom_id res chain seq x y z
N MET A 1 -2.08 2.83 -55.17
CA MET A 1 -1.55 2.38 -53.87
C MET A 1 -0.02 2.20 -53.85
N LYS A 2 0.60 1.40 -54.75
CA LYS A 2 2.07 1.15 -54.77
C LYS A 2 2.96 2.43 -54.81
N SER A 3 2.57 3.45 -55.59
CA SER A 3 3.31 4.73 -55.68
C SER A 3 3.28 5.55 -54.37
N TYR A 4 2.22 5.41 -53.57
CA TYR A 4 2.07 6.10 -52.29
C TYR A 4 2.93 5.44 -51.20
N LEU A 5 2.90 4.11 -51.12
CA LEU A 5 3.78 3.35 -50.21
C LEU A 5 5.27 3.59 -50.50
N ARG A 6 5.66 3.70 -51.78
CA ARG A 6 7.02 4.11 -52.15
C ARG A 6 7.38 5.51 -51.66
N GLN A 7 6.42 6.45 -51.66
CA GLN A 7 6.66 7.79 -51.11
C GLN A 7 6.88 7.73 -49.60
N ILE A 8 6.05 6.99 -48.86
CA ILE A 8 6.21 6.84 -47.41
C ILE A 8 7.59 6.24 -47.09
N LYS A 9 7.99 5.18 -47.80
CA LYS A 9 9.33 4.57 -47.62
C LYS A 9 10.46 5.56 -47.91
N PHE A 10 10.31 6.40 -48.92
CA PHE A 10 11.28 7.44 -49.25
C PHE A 10 11.39 8.49 -48.14
N GLU A 11 10.27 9.00 -47.64
CA GLU A 11 10.27 9.98 -46.54
C GLU A 11 10.83 9.38 -45.24
N MET A 12 10.47 8.14 -44.89
CA MET A 12 11.10 7.44 -43.76
C MET A 12 12.63 7.39 -43.88
N ARG A 13 13.16 7.07 -45.08
CA ARG A 13 14.60 7.03 -45.32
C ARG A 13 15.25 8.41 -45.16
N ASN A 14 14.56 9.48 -45.55
CA ASN A 14 15.07 10.84 -45.38
C ASN A 14 15.12 11.26 -43.91
N ILE A 15 14.07 10.92 -43.14
CA ILE A 15 14.03 11.20 -41.70
C ILE A 15 15.17 10.47 -40.98
N ILE A 16 15.38 9.19 -41.29
CA ILE A 16 16.44 8.35 -40.70
C ILE A 16 17.85 8.83 -41.10
N ARG A 17 18.00 9.48 -42.26
CA ARG A 17 19.30 10.06 -42.69
C ARG A 17 19.71 11.29 -41.88
N SER A 18 18.79 11.92 -41.15
CA SER A 18 19.14 12.99 -40.22
C SER A 18 19.93 12.42 -39.04
N LYS A 19 21.23 12.75 -38.96
CA LYS A 19 22.10 12.29 -37.86
C LYS A 19 21.51 12.59 -36.49
N PHE A 20 20.95 13.80 -36.32
CA PHE A 20 20.35 14.23 -35.06
C PHE A 20 19.17 13.35 -34.64
N LEU A 21 18.22 13.12 -35.55
CA LEU A 21 17.01 12.33 -35.26
C LEU A 21 17.33 10.84 -35.06
N LEU A 22 18.31 10.32 -35.82
CA LEU A 22 18.81 8.97 -35.65
C LEU A 22 19.46 8.79 -34.26
N ILE A 23 20.36 9.69 -33.87
CA ILE A 23 21.02 9.65 -32.56
C ILE A 23 19.98 9.70 -31.44
N LEU A 24 18.99 10.59 -31.54
CA LEU A 24 17.94 10.70 -30.51
C LEU A 24 17.07 9.43 -30.42
N SER A 25 16.73 8.83 -31.57
CA SER A 25 16.00 7.54 -31.60
C SER A 25 16.82 6.41 -30.98
N ILE A 26 18.12 6.35 -31.28
CA ILE A 26 19.05 5.36 -30.71
C ILE A 26 19.19 5.57 -29.20
N LEU A 27 19.33 6.81 -28.72
CA LEU A 27 19.43 7.11 -27.30
C LEU A 27 18.18 6.68 -26.54
N LEU A 28 16.99 6.94 -27.10
CA LEU A 28 15.71 6.52 -26.55
C LEU A 28 15.61 4.99 -26.41
N ILE A 29 15.99 4.26 -27.47
CA ILE A 29 16.02 2.80 -27.47
C ILE A 29 17.11 2.25 -26.52
N ALA A 30 18.29 2.87 -26.50
CA ALA A 30 19.38 2.47 -25.62
C ALA A 30 19.03 2.70 -24.15
N ALA A 31 18.32 3.80 -23.83
CA ALA A 31 17.81 4.05 -22.49
C ALA A 31 16.88 2.92 -22.04
N ALA A 32 16.02 2.40 -22.92
CA ALA A 32 15.12 1.30 -22.60
C ALA A 32 15.85 0.01 -22.15
N VAL A 33 17.07 -0.22 -22.64
CA VAL A 33 17.96 -1.32 -22.23
C VAL A 33 18.78 -0.97 -20.99
N ALA A 34 19.21 0.29 -20.85
CA ALA A 34 20.04 0.72 -19.72
C ALA A 34 19.24 0.81 -18.41
N PHE A 35 17.97 1.26 -18.46
CA PHE A 35 17.15 1.50 -17.27
C PHE A 35 17.03 0.28 -16.34
N PRO A 36 16.70 -0.94 -16.81
CA PRO A 36 16.64 -2.13 -15.95
C PRO A 36 17.96 -2.41 -15.22
N VAL A 37 19.09 -2.21 -15.90
CA VAL A 37 20.42 -2.47 -15.34
C VAL A 37 20.77 -1.43 -14.27
N ILE A 38 20.47 -0.15 -14.54
CA ILE A 38 20.68 0.95 -13.58
C ILE A 38 19.79 0.74 -12.35
N ASP A 39 18.53 0.37 -12.55
CA ASP A 39 17.57 0.10 -11.48
C ASP A 39 18.00 -1.07 -10.59
N LEU A 40 18.53 -2.15 -11.16
CA LEU A 40 19.10 -3.26 -10.37
C LEU A 40 20.29 -2.82 -9.51
N ILE A 41 21.15 -1.94 -10.04
CA ILE A 41 22.30 -1.41 -9.28
C ILE A 41 21.80 -0.50 -8.15
N ALA A 42 20.75 0.29 -8.39
CA ALA A 42 20.14 1.16 -7.41
C ALA A 42 19.43 0.38 -6.30
N SER A 43 18.66 -0.66 -6.64
CA SER A 43 17.92 -1.48 -5.67
C SER A 43 18.83 -2.22 -4.70
N LYS A 44 20.03 -2.64 -5.15
CA LYS A 44 21.06 -3.22 -4.25
C LYS A 44 21.61 -2.24 -3.21
N ARG A 45 21.50 -0.93 -3.44
CA ARG A 45 21.99 0.11 -2.50
C ARG A 45 20.96 0.53 -1.47
N ASN A 46 19.68 0.27 -1.72
CA ASN A 46 18.59 0.65 -0.85
C ASN A 46 17.54 -0.47 -0.84
N PRO A 47 17.72 -1.53 -0.02
CA PRO A 47 16.90 -2.75 -0.06
C PRO A 47 15.48 -2.57 0.48
N TYR A 48 14.94 -1.35 0.51
CA TYR A 48 13.58 -1.07 0.97
C TYR A 48 12.56 -1.67 -0.02
N ASP A 49 12.24 -2.95 0.15
CA ASP A 49 11.28 -3.72 -0.68
C ASP A 49 9.83 -3.58 -0.18
N GLY A 50 9.39 -2.35 0.03
CA GLY A 50 7.96 -2.05 0.14
C GLY A 50 7.23 -2.72 1.31
N GLY A 51 7.27 -2.07 2.47
CA GLY A 51 6.39 -2.35 3.61
C GLY A 51 7.17 -2.49 4.92
N VAL A 52 6.64 -1.91 6.00
CA VAL A 52 7.15 -2.24 7.33
C VAL A 52 6.70 -3.68 7.61
N VAL A 53 7.66 -4.61 7.61
CA VAL A 53 7.44 -5.96 8.11
C VAL A 53 7.22 -5.85 9.61
N ARG A 54 5.97 -6.03 10.04
CA ARG A 54 5.59 -5.93 11.45
C ARG A 54 5.26 -7.33 11.96
N PRO A 55 5.55 -7.64 13.24
CA PRO A 55 4.85 -8.73 13.93
C PRO A 55 3.34 -8.49 13.84
N MET A 56 2.52 -9.53 14.04
CA MET A 56 1.07 -9.33 14.02
C MET A 56 0.67 -8.17 14.94
N PRO A 57 -0.21 -7.25 14.49
CA PRO A 57 -0.67 -6.20 15.37
C PRO A 57 -1.30 -6.83 16.60
N ILE A 58 -0.97 -6.30 17.77
CA ILE A 58 -1.62 -6.65 19.02
C ILE A 58 -3.05 -6.09 18.89
N PRO A 59 -4.11 -6.92 18.79
CA PRO A 59 -5.43 -6.43 19.10
C PRO A 59 -5.34 -6.07 20.58
N GLY A 60 -5.42 -4.77 20.89
CA GLY A 60 -5.52 -4.33 22.27
C GLY A 60 -6.65 -5.13 22.90
N VAL A 61 -6.34 -5.85 23.98
CA VAL A 61 -7.39 -6.31 24.89
C VAL A 61 -8.13 -5.03 25.26
N ILE A 62 -9.43 -4.98 24.96
CA ILE A 62 -10.29 -3.90 25.40
C ILE A 62 -10.43 -4.08 26.92
N ASP A 63 -9.42 -3.60 27.63
CA ASP A 63 -9.45 -3.37 29.06
C ASP A 63 -9.77 -1.89 29.22
N ILE A 64 -11.05 -1.59 29.37
CA ILE A 64 -11.52 -0.25 29.67
C ILE A 64 -10.94 0.10 31.03
N LYS A 65 -9.93 0.99 31.03
CA LYS A 65 -9.01 1.41 32.11
C LYS A 65 -7.62 0.78 32.07
N ARG A 66 -6.94 0.97 30.94
CA ARG A 66 -5.54 1.44 30.89
C ARG A 66 -5.28 1.98 29.48
N GLU A 67 -5.56 3.27 29.27
CA GLU A 67 -4.81 4.03 28.25
C GLU A 67 -3.36 4.08 28.73
N ILE A 68 -2.64 2.98 28.57
CA ILE A 68 -1.20 3.01 28.50
C ILE A 68 -0.95 3.55 27.10
N ILE A 69 -0.55 4.82 27.06
CA ILE A 69 0.12 5.44 25.92
C ILE A 69 0.99 4.37 25.29
N ILE A 70 0.72 4.03 24.03
CA ILE A 70 1.61 3.21 23.23
C ILE A 70 2.93 3.98 23.22
N ASP A 71 3.86 3.61 24.10
CA ASP A 71 5.25 3.85 23.83
C ASP A 71 5.51 3.07 22.54
N LYS A 72 5.71 3.85 21.49
CA LYS A 72 6.00 3.42 20.13
C LYS A 72 6.91 2.18 20.20
N PRO A 73 6.72 1.16 19.33
CA PRO A 73 7.70 0.09 19.23
C PRO A 73 9.06 0.75 19.02
N ILE A 74 9.95 0.57 19.99
CA ILE A 74 11.30 1.08 19.97
C ILE A 74 11.91 0.57 18.67
N TRP A 75 12.31 1.50 17.80
CA TRP A 75 12.97 1.21 16.54
C TRP A 75 14.16 0.27 16.75
N PRO A 76 14.56 -0.51 15.72
CA PRO A 76 15.67 -1.44 15.82
C PRO A 76 16.94 -0.66 16.19
N GLY A 77 17.56 -1.04 17.31
CA GLY A 77 18.86 -0.56 17.73
C GLY A 77 18.90 0.91 18.13
N TYR A 78 18.75 1.18 19.42
CA TYR A 78 19.54 2.25 20.02
C TYR A 78 20.92 1.66 20.32
N PRO A 79 21.98 1.99 19.57
CA PRO A 79 23.32 1.49 19.85
C PRO A 79 23.84 2.27 21.07
N GLY A 80 23.60 1.74 22.27
CA GLY A 80 24.04 2.41 23.49
C GLY A 80 23.98 1.60 24.78
N GLY A 81 23.62 0.32 24.73
CA GLY A 81 23.60 -0.57 25.91
C GLY A 81 24.79 -1.53 25.93
N GLU A 82 25.22 -1.95 27.12
CA GLU A 82 26.11 -3.11 27.29
C GLU A 82 25.27 -4.39 27.36
N PRO A 83 25.75 -5.54 26.85
CA PRO A 83 25.01 -6.80 26.96
C PRO A 83 24.72 -7.17 28.42
N ILE A 84 23.47 -7.54 28.71
CA ILE A 84 23.05 -7.95 30.05
C ILE A 84 23.18 -9.46 30.16
N THR A 85 23.76 -9.98 31.25
CA THR A 85 23.81 -11.43 31.50
C THR A 85 23.06 -11.76 32.78
N VAL A 86 21.99 -12.55 32.65
CA VAL A 86 21.18 -13.06 33.77
C VAL A 86 21.05 -14.58 33.63
N ASN A 87 21.31 -15.32 34.71
CA ASN A 87 21.15 -16.78 34.76
C ASN A 87 21.82 -17.53 33.59
N GLY A 88 23.00 -17.07 33.16
CA GLY A 88 23.79 -17.64 32.07
C GLY A 88 23.29 -17.30 30.65
N VAL A 89 22.27 -16.46 30.51
CA VAL A 89 21.74 -15.96 29.22
C VAL A 89 22.27 -14.55 28.99
N THR A 90 22.99 -14.34 27.88
CA THR A 90 23.44 -13.01 27.45
C THR A 90 22.43 -12.40 26.49
N ILE A 91 21.94 -11.21 26.81
CA ILE A 91 20.92 -10.48 26.07
C ILE A 91 21.55 -9.22 25.47
N GLU A 92 21.65 -9.22 24.14
CA GLU A 92 22.19 -8.10 23.38
C GLU A 92 21.23 -6.90 23.37
N PRO A 93 21.73 -5.65 23.26
CA PRO A 93 20.90 -4.44 23.14
C PRO A 93 19.89 -4.44 21.99
N SER A 94 20.12 -5.27 20.97
CA SER A 94 19.20 -5.46 19.84
C SER A 94 18.06 -6.43 20.12
N ASN A 95 18.11 -7.19 21.23
CA ASN A 95 17.07 -8.15 21.58
C ASN A 95 15.76 -7.42 21.93
N PRO A 96 14.59 -7.90 21.47
CA PRO A 96 13.30 -7.24 21.73
C PRO A 96 12.93 -7.10 23.21
N PHE A 97 13.52 -7.89 24.11
CA PHE A 97 13.25 -7.89 25.55
C PHE A 97 14.35 -7.23 26.39
N TYR A 98 15.39 -6.66 25.75
CA TYR A 98 16.53 -6.05 26.45
C TYR A 98 16.08 -4.99 27.46
N TRP A 99 15.18 -4.08 27.06
CA TRP A 99 14.75 -2.96 27.91
C TRP A 99 13.86 -3.41 29.06
N GLN A 100 13.03 -4.43 28.86
CA GLN A 100 12.19 -5.03 29.90
C GLN A 100 13.08 -5.65 30.96
N VAL A 101 14.07 -6.47 30.56
CA VAL A 101 15.03 -7.08 31.48
C VAL A 101 15.83 -6.01 32.23
N GLN A 102 16.36 -5.00 31.53
CA GLN A 102 17.09 -3.89 32.16
C GLN A 102 16.22 -3.13 33.17
N SER A 103 14.96 -2.85 32.81
CA SER A 103 14.02 -2.14 33.66
C SER A 103 13.75 -2.90 34.96
N ILE A 104 13.52 -4.22 34.87
CA ILE A 104 13.28 -5.06 36.04
C ILE A 104 14.51 -5.10 36.96
N ILE A 105 15.72 -5.24 36.41
CA ILE A 105 16.98 -5.21 37.18
C ILE A 105 17.14 -3.87 37.91
N ASN A 106 16.91 -2.75 37.22
CA ASN A 106 17.03 -1.43 37.81
C ASN A 106 15.98 -1.22 38.91
N GLU A 107 14.75 -1.64 38.66
CA GLU A 107 13.65 -1.53 39.62
C GLU A 107 13.92 -2.33 40.89
N LYS A 108 14.44 -3.55 40.75
CA LYS A 108 14.88 -4.36 41.89
C LYS A 108 15.89 -3.60 42.75
N GLY A 109 16.92 -3.02 42.13
CA GLY A 109 17.91 -2.18 42.81
C GLY A 109 17.30 -0.94 43.47
N TYR A 110 16.28 -0.32 42.87
CA TYR A 110 15.56 0.79 43.51
C TYR A 110 14.73 0.32 44.72
N MET A 111 14.08 -0.85 44.63
CA MET A 111 13.30 -1.43 45.75
C MET A 111 14.20 -1.71 46.96
N GLU A 112 15.38 -2.28 46.73
CA GLU A 112 16.36 -2.60 47.79
C GLU A 112 16.90 -1.34 48.47
N ASN A 113 17.16 -0.28 47.69
CA ASN A 113 17.68 0.98 48.21
C ASN A 113 16.63 1.83 48.94
N ASP A 114 15.35 1.70 48.58
CA ASP A 114 14.21 2.43 49.16
C ASP A 114 13.29 1.50 49.96
N SER A 115 13.88 0.65 50.79
CA SER A 115 13.16 -0.35 51.61
C SER A 115 12.07 0.25 52.53
N GLN A 116 12.17 1.54 52.87
CA GLN A 116 11.22 2.25 53.74
C GLN A 116 9.86 2.51 53.10
N ARG A 117 9.75 2.36 51.77
CA ARG A 117 8.48 2.57 51.05
C ARG A 117 7.47 1.43 51.26
N PHE A 118 7.92 0.28 51.75
CA PHE A 118 7.08 -0.90 51.99
C PHE A 118 6.54 -0.91 53.42
N SER A 119 5.30 -1.35 53.60
CA SER A 119 4.65 -1.37 54.92
C SER A 119 5.32 -2.34 55.90
N THR A 120 5.91 -3.42 55.38
CA THR A 120 6.57 -4.48 56.15
C THR A 120 7.80 -5.02 55.40
N PRO A 121 8.79 -5.61 56.11
CA PRO A 121 9.89 -6.33 55.46
C PRO A 121 9.40 -7.49 54.58
N GLU A 122 8.34 -8.17 55.00
CA GLU A 122 7.70 -9.25 54.23
C GLU A 122 7.13 -8.74 52.90
N ALA A 123 6.56 -7.53 52.86
CA ALA A 123 6.10 -6.90 51.62
C ALA A 123 7.26 -6.61 50.66
N LEU A 124 8.41 -6.14 51.15
CA LEU A 124 9.60 -5.92 50.34
C LEU A 124 10.11 -7.24 49.76
N ASP A 125 10.27 -8.28 50.61
CA ASP A 125 10.77 -9.58 50.19
C ASP A 125 9.88 -10.22 49.12
N LEU A 126 8.56 -10.14 49.28
CA LEU A 126 7.59 -10.61 48.28
C LEU A 126 7.60 -9.80 46.99
N ALA A 127 7.79 -8.47 47.07
CA ALA A 127 7.92 -7.64 45.88
C ALA A 127 9.19 -7.95 45.08
N LEU A 128 10.32 -8.19 45.77
CA LEU A 128 11.56 -8.63 45.13
C LEU A 128 11.40 -10.02 44.50
N ALA A 129 10.72 -10.96 45.18
CA ALA A 129 10.44 -12.28 44.66
C ALA A 129 9.56 -12.23 43.40
N LEU A 130 8.55 -11.35 43.36
CA LEU A 130 7.72 -11.13 42.17
C LEU A 130 8.55 -10.60 40.99
N LEU A 131 9.47 -9.66 41.23
CA LEU A 131 10.38 -9.16 40.19
C LEU A 131 11.33 -10.24 39.68
N ASP A 132 11.76 -11.17 40.54
CA ASP A 132 12.59 -12.32 40.12
C ASP A 132 11.82 -13.26 39.20
N GLU A 133 10.56 -13.56 39.50
CA GLU A 133 9.68 -14.36 38.62
C GLU A 133 9.45 -13.68 37.26
N GLU A 134 9.24 -12.35 37.24
CA GLU A 134 9.13 -11.59 35.99
C GLU A 134 10.45 -11.56 35.21
N LEU A 135 11.58 -11.42 35.90
CA LEU A 135 12.91 -11.43 35.30
C LEU A 135 13.18 -12.76 34.61
N ASP A 136 12.94 -13.88 35.30
CA ASP A 136 13.12 -15.22 34.75
C ASP A 136 12.21 -15.48 33.55
N TYR A 137 10.97 -14.98 33.59
CA TYR A 137 10.05 -15.04 32.46
C TYR A 137 10.60 -14.34 31.22
N TYR A 138 10.99 -13.06 31.31
CA TYR A 138 11.51 -12.32 30.16
C TYR A 138 12.88 -12.84 29.70
N VAL A 139 13.71 -13.35 30.61
CA VAL A 139 14.97 -14.01 30.27
C VAL A 139 14.73 -15.30 29.48
N ASN A 140 13.70 -16.08 29.83
CA ASN A 140 13.32 -17.26 29.05
C ASN A 140 12.90 -16.89 27.63
N PHE A 141 12.12 -15.82 27.47
CA PHE A 141 11.76 -15.28 26.15
C PHE A 141 12.98 -14.80 25.36
N ALA A 142 13.82 -13.97 25.97
CA ALA A 142 15.03 -13.41 25.36
C ALA A 142 16.02 -14.48 24.90
N ARG A 143 16.03 -15.65 25.57
CA ARG A 143 16.85 -16.81 25.19
C ARG A 143 16.51 -17.35 23.80
N TYR A 144 15.22 -17.38 23.44
CA TYR A 144 14.76 -18.02 22.19
C TYR A 144 14.35 -17.03 21.10
N ILE A 145 14.10 -15.77 21.46
CA ILE A 145 13.65 -14.71 20.56
C ILE A 145 14.70 -13.61 20.56
N THR A 146 15.38 -13.48 19.42
CA THR A 146 16.47 -12.53 19.23
C THR A 146 16.15 -11.43 18.22
N ASP A 147 15.07 -11.60 17.45
CA ASP A 147 14.62 -10.65 16.43
C ASP A 147 13.23 -10.09 16.77
N SER A 148 13.11 -8.77 16.64
CA SER A 148 11.88 -8.01 16.88
C SER A 148 10.71 -8.36 15.94
N ILE A 149 10.99 -8.92 14.76
CA ILE A 149 9.95 -9.35 13.81
C ILE A 149 9.45 -10.77 14.08
N ASP A 150 10.03 -11.48 15.05
CA ASP A 150 9.59 -12.83 15.40
C ASP A 150 8.14 -12.80 15.89
N TYR A 151 7.31 -13.68 15.33
CA TYR A 151 5.88 -13.74 15.67
C TYR A 151 5.64 -14.09 17.14
N ARG A 152 6.59 -14.76 17.81
CA ARG A 152 6.47 -15.16 19.22
C ARG A 152 6.68 -13.98 20.18
N THR A 153 7.16 -12.84 19.68
CA THR A 153 7.41 -11.65 20.51
C THR A 153 6.13 -11.15 21.18
N ASP A 154 4.96 -11.34 20.54
CA ASP A 154 3.67 -10.93 21.09
C ASP A 154 3.21 -11.78 22.30
N LEU A 155 3.72 -13.02 22.42
CA LEU A 155 3.35 -13.93 23.50
C LEU A 155 3.85 -13.43 24.85
N ALA A 156 4.97 -12.69 24.87
CA ALA A 156 5.57 -12.18 26.10
C ALA A 156 4.59 -11.32 26.90
N TRP A 157 3.73 -10.57 26.22
CA TRP A 157 2.72 -9.73 26.87
C TRP A 157 1.48 -10.53 27.31
N ARG A 158 1.21 -11.66 26.65
CA ARG A 158 0.01 -12.47 26.89
C ARG A 158 0.17 -13.45 28.04
N GLY A 159 1.40 -13.85 28.37
CA GLY A 159 1.71 -14.73 29.50
C GLY A 159 1.92 -14.02 30.83
N GLN A 160 2.00 -12.67 30.83
CA GLN A 160 2.30 -11.90 32.03
C GLN A 160 1.23 -12.07 33.12
N ASP A 161 -0.05 -12.19 32.72
CA ASP A 161 -1.15 -12.47 33.64
C ASP A 161 -1.00 -13.82 34.35
N SER A 162 -0.51 -14.86 33.65
CA SER A 162 -0.31 -16.17 34.23
C SER A 162 0.75 -16.16 35.33
N ILE A 163 1.81 -15.35 35.19
CA ILE A 163 2.84 -15.17 36.23
C ILE A 163 2.22 -14.57 37.50
N TYR A 164 1.43 -13.51 37.35
CA TYR A 164 0.75 -12.88 38.49
C TYR A 164 -0.25 -13.83 39.14
N ASP A 165 -1.04 -14.55 38.35
CA ASP A 165 -2.02 -15.52 38.86
C ASP A 165 -1.31 -16.63 39.66
N ILE A 166 -0.22 -17.20 39.13
CA ILE A 166 0.62 -18.20 39.82
C ILE A 166 1.18 -17.62 41.12
N PHE A 167 1.75 -16.42 41.08
CA PHE A 167 2.35 -15.78 42.25
C PHE A 167 1.32 -15.56 43.35
N ILE A 168 0.13 -15.03 43.01
CA ILE A 168 -0.95 -14.78 43.98
C ILE A 168 -1.46 -16.10 44.57
N PHE A 169 -1.66 -17.14 43.77
CA PHE A 169 -2.12 -18.43 44.29
C PHE A 169 -1.10 -19.10 45.22
N LYS A 170 0.20 -18.97 44.91
CA LYS A 170 1.29 -19.52 45.76
C LYS A 170 1.43 -18.81 47.11
N HIS A 171 1.01 -17.55 47.19
CA HIS A 171 1.11 -16.72 48.40
C HIS A 171 -0.27 -16.34 48.97
N ALA A 172 -1.30 -17.15 48.68
CA ALA A 172 -2.67 -16.88 49.10
C ALA A 172 -2.91 -17.01 50.63
N ASP A 173 -1.89 -17.44 51.37
CA ASP A 173 -1.82 -17.55 52.83
C ASP A 173 -1.24 -16.29 53.51
N VAL A 174 -0.60 -15.40 52.75
CA VAL A 174 -0.09 -14.10 53.22
C VAL A 174 -1.24 -13.16 53.56
N GLN A 175 -1.00 -12.18 54.44
CA GLN A 175 -2.00 -11.16 54.76
C GLN A 175 -2.48 -10.44 53.48
N PRO A 176 -3.80 -10.32 53.25
CA PRO A 176 -4.34 -9.75 52.01
C PRO A 176 -3.84 -8.33 51.71
N GLU A 177 -3.63 -7.51 52.74
CA GLU A 177 -3.13 -6.14 52.62
C GLU A 177 -1.69 -6.10 52.12
N VAL A 178 -0.83 -7.00 52.62
CA VAL A 178 0.57 -7.14 52.19
C VAL A 178 0.63 -7.64 50.74
N LEU A 179 -0.15 -8.67 50.42
CA LEU A 179 -0.21 -9.21 49.06
C LEU A 179 -0.75 -8.17 48.06
N LEU A 180 -1.77 -7.39 48.46
CA LEU A 180 -2.32 -6.32 47.63
C LEU A 180 -1.31 -5.18 47.39
N GLU A 181 -0.53 -4.80 48.41
CA GLU A 181 0.54 -3.81 48.28
C GLU A 181 1.60 -4.26 47.26
N VAL A 182 2.04 -5.52 47.36
CA VAL A 182 3.02 -6.14 46.46
C VAL A 182 2.53 -6.15 45.02
N ILE A 183 1.32 -6.66 44.79
CA ILE A 183 0.76 -6.75 43.43
C ILE A 183 0.56 -5.36 42.83
N ASN A 184 0.13 -4.36 43.62
CA ASN A 184 -0.07 -2.99 43.15
C ASN A 184 1.21 -2.26 42.73
N GLN A 185 2.40 -2.77 43.07
CA GLN A 185 3.65 -2.26 42.50
C GLN A 185 3.74 -2.51 40.99
N ARG A 186 3.09 -3.58 40.49
CA ARG A 186 3.15 -4.02 39.09
C ARG A 186 1.82 -3.84 38.36
N ARG A 187 0.74 -4.28 39.00
CA ARG A 187 -0.62 -4.36 38.45
C ARG A 187 -1.62 -3.73 39.40
N GLY A 188 -2.38 -2.78 38.89
CA GLY A 188 -3.50 -2.18 39.61
C GLY A 188 -4.53 -3.25 39.91
N MET A 189 -4.78 -3.51 41.18
CA MET A 189 -5.74 -4.48 41.69
C MET A 189 -6.43 -3.89 42.90
N ASP A 190 -7.74 -4.08 42.99
CA ASP A 190 -8.50 -3.73 44.18
C ASP A 190 -8.71 -4.94 45.10
N MET A 191 -8.99 -4.65 46.36
CA MET A 191 -9.13 -5.67 47.41
C MET A 191 -10.32 -6.61 47.16
N GLU A 192 -11.39 -6.13 46.56
CA GLU A 192 -12.58 -6.93 46.30
C GLU A 192 -12.31 -7.96 45.21
N TYR A 193 -11.65 -7.53 44.13
CA TYR A 193 -11.19 -8.40 43.06
C TYR A 193 -10.19 -9.45 43.58
N LEU A 194 -9.17 -9.04 44.35
CA LEU A 194 -8.18 -9.97 44.93
C LEU A 194 -8.87 -11.05 45.77
N LYS A 195 -9.80 -10.63 46.63
CA LYS A 195 -10.55 -11.55 47.48
C LYS A 195 -11.41 -12.50 46.66
N ASN A 196 -12.21 -11.99 45.73
CA ASN A 196 -13.17 -12.79 44.99
C ASN A 196 -12.49 -13.76 43.99
N LYS A 197 -11.40 -13.33 43.34
CA LYS A 197 -10.72 -14.16 42.33
C LYS A 197 -9.71 -15.14 42.93
N TYR A 198 -9.09 -14.86 44.08
CA TYR A 198 -7.97 -15.68 44.57
C TYR A 198 -8.10 -16.14 46.03
N LEU A 199 -8.58 -15.29 46.94
CA LEU A 199 -8.48 -15.58 48.38
C LEU A 199 -9.70 -16.31 48.94
N ASN A 200 -10.91 -15.89 48.55
CA ASN A 200 -12.21 -16.42 48.99
C ASN A 200 -12.65 -17.64 48.17
N LEU A 201 -11.70 -18.51 47.86
CA LEU A 201 -11.91 -19.76 47.13
C LEU A 201 -11.67 -20.95 48.05
N SER A 202 -12.33 -22.07 47.80
CA SER A 202 -12.01 -23.35 48.44
C SER A 202 -10.60 -23.81 48.06
N ALA A 203 -10.01 -24.72 48.85
CA ALA A 203 -8.69 -25.26 48.54
C ALA A 203 -8.64 -25.96 47.17
N GLU A 204 -9.72 -26.63 46.79
CA GLU A 204 -9.86 -27.27 45.47
C GLU A 204 -9.90 -26.24 44.34
N GLU A 205 -10.64 -25.14 44.51
CA GLU A 205 -10.71 -24.05 43.54
C GLU A 205 -9.38 -23.29 43.40
N LYS A 206 -8.66 -23.06 44.50
CA LYS A 206 -7.31 -22.45 44.46
C LYS A 206 -6.32 -23.33 43.72
N LEU A 207 -6.32 -24.64 43.99
CA LEU A 207 -5.45 -25.59 43.30
C LEU A 207 -5.79 -25.69 41.81
N ALA A 208 -7.07 -25.70 41.46
CA ALA A 208 -7.52 -25.69 40.07
C ALA A 208 -7.11 -24.39 39.35
N GLY A 209 -7.24 -23.23 40.01
CA GLY A 209 -6.80 -21.94 39.49
C GLY A 209 -5.29 -21.88 39.25
N LEU A 210 -4.48 -22.35 40.22
CA LEU A 210 -3.04 -22.47 40.08
C LEU A 210 -2.63 -23.39 38.93
N THR A 211 -3.20 -24.60 38.88
CA THR A 211 -2.90 -25.59 37.83
C THR A 211 -3.21 -25.02 36.46
N LYS A 212 -4.36 -24.32 36.31
CA LYS A 212 -4.73 -23.67 35.06
C LYS A 212 -3.71 -22.59 34.64
N ALA A 213 -3.28 -21.75 35.57
CA ALA A 213 -2.31 -20.69 35.27
C ALA A 213 -0.93 -21.28 34.90
N GLU A 214 -0.51 -22.34 35.58
CA GLU A 214 0.72 -23.09 35.25
C GLU A 214 0.62 -23.76 33.86
N ASP A 215 -0.51 -24.39 33.54
CA ASP A 215 -0.75 -24.99 32.22
C ASP A 215 -0.73 -23.94 31.11
N GLU A 216 -1.35 -22.77 31.32
CA GLU A 216 -1.33 -21.65 30.37
C GLU A 216 0.11 -21.14 30.13
N LEU A 217 0.90 -20.96 31.19
CA LEU A 217 2.30 -20.53 31.09
C LEU A 217 3.18 -21.58 30.43
N ASN A 218 3.03 -22.86 30.79
CA ASN A 218 3.79 -23.97 30.20
C ASN A 218 3.48 -24.16 28.71
N ASN A 219 2.21 -24.00 28.32
CA ASN A 219 1.81 -24.06 26.92
C ASN A 219 2.48 -22.94 26.10
N LEU A 220 2.55 -21.74 26.67
CA LEU A 220 3.23 -20.60 26.07
C LEU A 220 4.75 -20.81 25.97
N TYR A 221 5.39 -21.30 27.04
CA TYR A 221 6.82 -21.65 26.99
C TYR A 221 7.12 -22.71 25.95
N SER A 222 6.28 -23.75 25.84
CA SER A 222 6.42 -24.76 24.79
C SER A 222 6.40 -24.16 23.38
N ILE A 223 5.53 -23.17 23.10
CA ILE A 223 5.52 -22.46 21.80
C ILE A 223 6.82 -21.70 21.59
N VAL A 224 7.29 -20.98 22.60
CA VAL A 224 8.51 -20.17 22.55
C VAL A 224 9.73 -21.05 22.31
N GLU A 225 9.86 -22.15 23.06
CA GLU A 225 10.99 -23.08 23.00
C GLU A 225 11.02 -23.88 21.70
N THR A 226 9.87 -24.40 21.26
CA THR A 226 9.78 -25.28 20.09
C THR A 226 9.61 -24.54 18.76
N ASN A 227 9.35 -23.23 18.79
CA ASN A 227 9.03 -22.42 17.62
C ASN A 227 7.86 -23.00 16.80
N ASN A 228 6.81 -23.47 17.49
CA ASN A 228 5.68 -24.15 16.88
C ASN A 228 4.60 -23.17 16.41
N PHE A 229 4.66 -22.77 15.14
CA PHE A 229 3.74 -21.80 14.55
C PHE A 229 2.27 -22.26 14.51
N PRO A 230 1.92 -23.52 14.14
CA PRO A 230 0.54 -23.99 14.23
C PRO A 230 -0.07 -23.90 15.64
N MET A 231 0.70 -24.26 16.67
CA MET A 231 0.27 -24.20 18.06
C MET A 231 0.11 -22.76 18.56
N TYR A 232 0.97 -21.86 18.10
CA TYR A 232 0.80 -20.42 18.27
C TYR A 232 -0.54 -19.93 17.70
N ILE A 233 -0.88 -20.32 16.46
CA ILE A 233 -2.15 -19.90 15.85
C ILE A 233 -3.35 -20.46 16.63
N ASP A 234 -3.29 -21.72 17.07
CA ASP A 234 -4.36 -22.33 17.88
C ASP A 234 -4.57 -21.60 19.20
N LEU A 235 -3.48 -21.23 19.88
CA LEU A 235 -3.53 -20.38 21.07
C LEU A 235 -4.17 -19.02 20.77
N ARG A 236 -3.78 -18.36 19.67
CA ARG A 236 -4.35 -17.06 19.28
C ARG A 236 -5.85 -17.18 18.99
N ILE A 237 -6.30 -18.20 18.25
CA ILE A 237 -7.72 -18.41 17.96
C ILE A 237 -8.51 -18.67 19.26
N ALA A 238 -7.98 -19.45 20.20
CA ALA A 238 -8.61 -19.67 21.49
C ALA A 238 -8.77 -18.36 22.28
N GLN A 239 -7.76 -17.49 22.26
CA GLN A 239 -7.81 -16.17 22.89
C GLN A 239 -8.85 -15.26 22.23
N GLU A 240 -8.88 -15.20 20.89
CA GLU A 240 -9.89 -14.40 20.17
C GLU A 240 -11.32 -14.87 20.45
N ASN A 241 -11.54 -16.19 20.55
CA ASN A 241 -12.84 -16.74 20.96
C ASN A 241 -13.23 -16.34 22.39
N LYS A 242 -12.27 -16.34 23.32
CA LYS A 242 -12.50 -15.85 24.69
C LYS A 242 -12.84 -14.35 24.68
N SER A 243 -12.13 -13.54 23.90
CA SER A 243 -12.45 -12.12 23.74
C SER A 243 -13.85 -11.90 23.19
N ILE A 244 -14.32 -12.72 22.24
CA ILE A 244 -15.71 -12.68 21.77
C ILE A 244 -16.70 -12.99 22.91
N GLU A 245 -16.43 -13.98 23.74
CA GLU A 245 -17.28 -14.33 24.89
C GLU A 245 -17.36 -13.17 25.89
N ASP A 246 -16.22 -12.55 26.22
CA ASP A 246 -16.14 -11.42 27.13
C ASP A 246 -16.88 -10.20 26.57
N LEU A 247 -16.75 -9.91 25.28
CA LEU A 247 -17.51 -8.84 24.61
C LEU A 247 -19.02 -9.12 24.62
N LYS A 248 -19.44 -10.37 24.45
CA LYS A 248 -20.86 -10.77 24.56
C LYS A 248 -21.41 -10.56 25.97
N LYS A 249 -20.63 -10.88 27.00
CA LYS A 249 -20.99 -10.60 28.40
C LYS A 249 -21.11 -9.10 28.67
N GLN A 250 -20.18 -8.29 28.13
CA GLN A 250 -20.28 -6.84 28.23
C GLN A 250 -21.55 -6.30 27.57
N ILE A 251 -21.93 -6.83 26.39
CA ILE A 251 -23.19 -6.45 25.73
C ILE A 251 -24.40 -6.79 26.63
N GLU A 252 -24.45 -7.99 27.20
CA GLU A 252 -25.53 -8.38 28.12
C GLU A 252 -25.63 -7.44 29.32
N GLN A 253 -24.49 -7.06 29.92
CA GLN A 253 -24.46 -6.08 31.01
C GLN A 253 -25.01 -4.71 30.57
N GLN A 254 -24.61 -4.22 29.39
CA GLN A 254 -25.13 -2.97 28.85
C GLN A 254 -26.64 -3.04 28.57
N GLU A 255 -27.14 -4.15 28.02
CA GLU A 255 -28.58 -4.36 27.80
C GLU A 255 -29.37 -4.35 29.12
N GLN A 256 -28.81 -4.86 30.22
CA GLN A 256 -29.42 -4.74 31.55
C GLN A 256 -29.41 -3.30 32.09
N GLU A 257 -28.38 -2.52 31.78
CA GLU A 257 -28.31 -1.11 32.17
C GLU A 257 -29.34 -0.23 31.45
N ILE A 258 -29.74 -0.58 30.23
CA ILE A 258 -30.88 0.09 29.55
C ILE A 258 -32.17 -0.08 30.37
N ILE A 259 -32.40 -1.27 30.93
CA ILE A 259 -33.58 -1.55 31.76
C ILE A 259 -33.54 -0.73 33.06
N ARG A 260 -32.35 -0.50 33.62
CA ARG A 260 -32.14 0.24 34.88
C ARG A 260 -32.16 1.75 34.68
N ASN A 261 -31.66 2.23 33.55
CA ASN A 261 -31.50 3.66 33.23
C ASN A 261 -32.03 3.96 31.81
N PRO A 262 -33.35 3.95 31.59
CA PRO A 262 -33.94 4.17 30.26
C PRO A 262 -33.56 5.52 29.63
N ASP A 263 -33.31 6.54 30.45
CA ASP A 263 -32.92 7.88 29.98
C ASP A 263 -31.54 7.90 29.29
N GLN A 264 -30.73 6.84 29.40
CA GLN A 264 -29.42 6.69 28.76
C GLN A 264 -29.42 5.70 27.59
N GLU A 265 -30.59 5.23 27.15
CA GLU A 265 -30.73 4.19 26.13
C GLU A 265 -29.93 4.48 24.85
N ASP A 266 -29.95 5.72 24.36
CA ASP A 266 -29.22 6.12 23.14
C ASP A 266 -27.70 5.93 23.27
N ILE A 267 -27.11 6.36 24.39
CA ILE A 267 -25.66 6.26 24.67
C ILE A 267 -25.25 4.79 24.86
N ILE A 268 -26.09 4.02 25.55
CA ILE A 268 -25.82 2.60 25.79
C ILE A 268 -25.91 1.82 24.48
N ASN A 269 -26.88 2.16 23.61
CA ASN A 269 -27.00 1.57 22.27
C ASN A 269 -25.77 1.86 21.39
N GLU A 270 -25.19 3.06 21.44
CA GLU A 270 -23.92 3.36 20.77
C GLU A 270 -22.78 2.45 21.26
N THR A 271 -22.70 2.24 22.57
CA THR A 271 -21.72 1.33 23.19
C THR A 271 -21.92 -0.11 22.72
N ILE A 272 -23.16 -0.62 22.73
CA ILE A 272 -23.50 -1.96 22.24
C ILE A 272 -23.13 -2.11 20.75
N MET A 273 -23.38 -1.10 19.93
CA MET A 273 -22.99 -1.11 18.51
C MET A 273 -21.48 -1.22 18.35
N TYR A 274 -20.69 -0.49 19.14
CA TYR A 274 -19.23 -0.60 19.12
C TYR A 274 -18.75 -2.01 19.51
N LEU A 275 -19.30 -2.58 20.59
CA LEU A 275 -18.97 -3.94 21.03
C LEU A 275 -19.32 -4.98 19.96
N LYS A 276 -20.50 -4.86 19.31
CA LYS A 276 -20.91 -5.72 18.19
C LYS A 276 -19.97 -5.60 16.98
N ARG A 277 -19.49 -4.39 16.66
CA ARG A 277 -18.49 -4.18 15.59
C ARG A 277 -17.17 -4.86 15.91
N ASN A 278 -16.72 -4.83 17.17
CA ASN A 278 -15.49 -5.53 17.58
C ASN A 278 -15.63 -7.05 17.45
N ILE A 279 -16.77 -7.62 17.86
CA ILE A 279 -17.07 -9.04 17.62
C ILE A 279 -17.01 -9.36 16.13
N ARG A 280 -17.68 -8.56 15.29
CA ARG A 280 -17.65 -8.72 13.84
C ARG A 280 -16.23 -8.67 13.28
N GLN A 281 -15.40 -7.74 13.74
CA GLN A 281 -14.00 -7.64 13.31
C GLN A 281 -13.21 -8.92 13.64
N ILE A 282 -13.41 -9.49 14.82
CA ILE A 282 -12.73 -10.73 15.22
C ILE A 282 -13.23 -11.92 14.36
N GLU A 283 -14.55 -12.06 14.23
CA GLU A 283 -15.19 -13.18 13.53
C GLU A 283 -14.97 -13.16 12.01
N GLU A 284 -15.04 -11.98 11.39
CA GLU A 284 -14.97 -11.83 9.92
C GLU A 284 -13.56 -11.47 9.41
N ASN A 285 -12.66 -10.97 10.27
CA ASN A 285 -11.31 -10.58 9.87
C ASN A 285 -10.23 -11.38 10.59
N THR A 286 -10.09 -11.23 11.91
CA THR A 286 -8.95 -11.76 12.67
C THR A 286 -8.86 -13.29 12.62
N ILE A 287 -9.94 -14.01 12.98
CA ILE A 287 -9.94 -15.48 13.00
C ILE A 287 -9.74 -16.07 11.59
N PRO A 288 -10.44 -15.62 10.54
CA PRO A 288 -10.20 -16.10 9.18
C PRO A 288 -8.75 -15.90 8.69
N LEU A 289 -8.13 -14.77 9.02
CA LEU A 289 -6.72 -14.52 8.67
C LEU A 289 -5.76 -15.45 9.43
N LEU A 290 -6.00 -15.70 10.71
CA LEU A 290 -5.23 -16.67 11.51
C LEU A 290 -5.33 -18.07 10.90
N LEU A 291 -6.55 -18.51 10.55
CA LEU A 291 -6.78 -19.79 9.89
C LEU A 291 -6.04 -19.89 8.55
N LEU A 292 -6.11 -18.85 7.72
CA LEU A 292 -5.39 -18.80 6.44
C LEU A 292 -3.87 -18.85 6.63
N ARG A 293 -3.33 -18.15 7.63
CA ARG A 293 -1.92 -18.22 8.00
C ARG A 293 -1.50 -19.63 8.40
N LYS A 294 -2.33 -20.33 9.18
CA LYS A 294 -2.08 -21.73 9.55
C LYS A 294 -2.11 -22.67 8.35
N GLU A 295 -3.14 -22.56 7.51
CA GLU A 295 -3.32 -23.41 6.32
C GLU A 295 -2.15 -23.26 5.33
N LYS A 296 -1.73 -22.03 5.08
CA LYS A 296 -0.67 -21.71 4.10
C LYS A 296 0.71 -21.57 4.70
N ASN A 297 0.85 -21.80 6.01
CA ASN A 297 2.10 -21.61 6.77
C ASN A 297 2.74 -20.22 6.55
N ILE A 298 1.94 -19.16 6.60
CA ILE A 298 2.39 -17.78 6.37
C ILE A 298 2.78 -17.16 7.71
N ILE A 299 4.09 -17.24 8.02
CA ILE A 299 4.66 -16.74 9.27
C ILE A 299 4.71 -15.20 9.24
N PRO A 300 4.07 -14.49 10.19
CA PRO A 300 4.15 -13.03 10.32
C PRO A 300 5.60 -12.55 10.47
N GLY A 301 5.87 -11.32 10.10
CA GLY A 301 7.21 -10.75 10.24
C GLY A 301 8.24 -11.27 9.23
N GLN A 302 7.90 -12.19 8.32
CA GLN A 302 8.76 -12.54 7.19
C GLN A 302 8.51 -11.63 5.99
N ASP A 303 9.58 -11.30 5.25
CA ASP A 303 9.47 -10.52 4.03
C ASP A 303 9.00 -11.38 2.84
N THR A 304 7.71 -11.71 2.84
CA THR A 304 7.06 -12.53 1.81
C THR A 304 5.91 -11.79 1.16
N TRP A 305 5.65 -12.09 -0.12
CA TRP A 305 4.52 -11.50 -0.83
C TRP A 305 3.18 -11.92 -0.21
N GLN A 306 3.10 -13.12 0.39
CA GLN A 306 1.93 -13.58 1.11
C GLN A 306 1.63 -12.70 2.32
N ASN A 307 2.64 -12.29 3.09
CA ASN A 307 2.46 -11.34 4.19
C ASN A 307 1.96 -9.98 3.69
N ARG A 308 2.50 -9.47 2.57
CA ARG A 308 2.01 -8.22 1.96
C ARG A 308 0.55 -8.35 1.50
N ALA A 309 0.17 -9.49 0.93
CA ALA A 309 -1.20 -9.77 0.52
C ALA A 309 -2.17 -9.88 1.72
N LEU A 310 -1.77 -10.56 2.80
CA LEU A 310 -2.56 -10.63 4.04
C LEU A 310 -2.72 -9.26 4.70
N ASN A 311 -1.66 -8.44 4.72
CA ASN A 311 -1.72 -7.07 5.26
C ASN A 311 -2.73 -6.21 4.48
N ASP A 312 -2.77 -6.35 3.15
CA ASP A 312 -3.79 -5.68 2.33
C ASP A 312 -5.20 -6.16 2.69
N ILE A 313 -5.41 -7.49 2.82
CA ILE A 313 -6.70 -8.05 3.22
C ILE A 313 -7.13 -7.49 4.58
N GLU A 314 -6.24 -7.52 5.56
CA GLU A 314 -6.50 -7.04 6.92
C GLU A 314 -6.86 -5.55 6.91
N MET A 315 -6.06 -4.72 6.24
CA MET A 315 -6.27 -3.27 6.12
C MET A 315 -7.62 -2.95 5.47
N TYR A 316 -7.92 -3.58 4.34
CA TYR A 316 -9.18 -3.31 3.62
C TYR A 316 -10.40 -3.85 4.36
N ARG A 317 -10.33 -5.04 4.97
CA ARG A 317 -11.43 -5.57 5.79
C ARG A 317 -11.70 -4.68 7.01
N ASN A 318 -10.65 -4.25 7.73
CA ASN A 318 -10.78 -3.33 8.85
C ASN A 318 -11.46 -2.02 8.42
N GLN A 319 -11.02 -1.42 7.32
CA GLN A 319 -11.65 -0.19 6.83
C GLN A 319 -13.11 -0.43 6.37
N LEU A 320 -13.43 -1.57 5.77
CA LEU A 320 -14.82 -1.93 5.42
C LEU A 320 -15.71 -2.08 6.65
N THR A 321 -15.21 -2.64 7.76
CA THR A 321 -15.95 -2.75 9.02
C THR A 321 -16.44 -1.40 9.54
N TYR A 322 -15.68 -0.33 9.30
CA TYR A 322 -16.03 1.04 9.71
C TYR A 322 -16.63 1.91 8.59
N THR A 323 -16.71 1.40 7.36
CA THR A 323 -17.27 2.14 6.23
C THR A 323 -18.77 1.93 6.16
N GLU A 324 -19.53 2.87 6.73
CA GLU A 324 -21.00 2.88 6.68
C GLU A 324 -21.50 4.07 5.86
N ILE A 325 -22.42 3.80 4.92
CA ILE A 325 -23.09 4.86 4.16
C ILE A 325 -24.19 5.44 5.07
N ILE A 326 -23.98 6.67 5.51
CA ILE A 326 -24.93 7.37 6.40
C ILE A 326 -26.24 7.68 5.67
N SER A 327 -27.29 7.99 6.42
CA SER A 327 -28.59 8.35 5.83
C SER A 327 -28.54 9.72 5.10
N GLU A 328 -29.48 9.94 4.18
CA GLU A 328 -29.62 11.24 3.50
C GLU A 328 -29.85 12.40 4.48
N GLU A 329 -30.56 12.13 5.58
CA GLU A 329 -30.78 13.10 6.65
C GLU A 329 -29.46 13.50 7.33
N GLN A 330 -28.67 12.51 7.76
CA GLN A 330 -27.36 12.75 8.39
C GLN A 330 -26.39 13.44 7.42
N PHE A 331 -26.41 13.08 6.13
CA PHE A 331 -25.62 13.74 5.09
C PHE A 331 -25.97 15.24 4.98
N ASN A 332 -27.26 15.57 4.96
CA ASN A 332 -27.72 16.96 4.83
C ASN A 332 -27.49 17.79 6.11
N GLN A 333 -27.39 17.14 7.28
CA GLN A 333 -27.03 17.80 8.54
C GLN A 333 -25.55 18.21 8.61
N GLN A 334 -24.69 17.67 7.74
CA GLN A 334 -23.24 17.91 7.76
C GLN A 334 -22.80 18.83 6.60
N PRO A 335 -22.56 20.14 6.85
CA PRO A 335 -22.26 21.11 5.79
C PRO A 335 -21.01 20.74 4.97
N TRP A 336 -20.01 20.13 5.62
CA TRP A 336 -18.78 19.71 4.96
C TRP A 336 -19.01 18.56 3.97
N MET A 337 -19.96 17.65 4.22
CA MET A 337 -20.29 16.56 3.29
C MET A 337 -21.01 17.09 2.05
N VAL A 338 -21.95 18.01 2.23
CA VAL A 338 -22.61 18.69 1.12
C VAL A 338 -21.59 19.49 0.30
N GLN A 339 -20.64 20.16 0.95
CA GLN A 339 -19.56 20.87 0.27
C GLN A 339 -18.64 19.93 -0.53
N GLN A 340 -18.31 18.76 0.01
CA GLN A 340 -17.40 17.80 -0.59
C GLN A 340 -18.04 17.00 -1.73
N TYR A 341 -19.22 16.43 -1.50
CA TYR A 341 -19.87 15.49 -2.41
C TYR A 341 -20.99 16.13 -3.27
N GLY A 342 -21.46 17.31 -2.87
CA GLY A 342 -22.50 18.08 -3.56
C GLY A 342 -23.92 17.62 -3.24
N ASN A 343 -24.22 16.33 -3.47
CA ASN A 343 -25.52 15.74 -3.15
C ASN A 343 -25.37 14.30 -2.64
N TYR A 344 -26.43 13.78 -2.03
CA TYR A 344 -26.42 12.45 -1.42
C TYR A 344 -26.17 11.32 -2.44
N GLN A 345 -26.77 11.40 -3.63
CA GLN A 345 -26.58 10.38 -4.68
C GLN A 345 -25.10 10.26 -5.10
N ASN A 346 -24.41 11.37 -5.30
CA ASN A 346 -22.98 11.38 -5.62
C ASN A 346 -22.15 10.79 -4.47
N TYR A 347 -22.51 11.11 -3.22
CA TYR A 347 -21.85 10.54 -2.04
C TYR A 347 -21.98 9.01 -2.02
N VAL A 348 -23.20 8.49 -2.19
CA VAL A 348 -23.46 7.05 -2.24
C VAL A 348 -22.67 6.37 -3.36
N GLU A 349 -22.64 6.96 -4.56
CA GLU A 349 -21.87 6.42 -5.70
C GLU A 349 -20.36 6.37 -5.43
N ILE A 350 -19.80 7.40 -4.81
CA ILE A 350 -18.37 7.47 -4.46
C ILE A 350 -18.04 6.44 -3.38
N MET A 351 -18.85 6.37 -2.31
CA MET A 351 -18.65 5.42 -1.23
C MET A 351 -18.78 3.97 -1.71
N GLN A 352 -19.79 3.67 -2.53
CA GLN A 352 -19.97 2.34 -3.09
C GLN A 352 -18.78 1.94 -3.96
N LYS A 353 -18.25 2.87 -4.77
CA LYS A 353 -17.07 2.61 -5.58
C LYS A 353 -15.83 2.34 -4.72
N GLN A 354 -15.64 3.06 -3.62
CA GLN A 354 -14.55 2.81 -2.68
C GLN A 354 -14.68 1.42 -2.05
N ILE A 355 -15.89 1.05 -1.62
CA ILE A 355 -16.21 -0.30 -1.11
C ILE A 355 -15.87 -1.36 -2.17
N ASP A 356 -16.29 -1.16 -3.42
CA ASP A 356 -16.02 -2.09 -4.52
C ASP A 356 -14.52 -2.23 -4.82
N GLU A 357 -13.75 -1.14 -4.75
CA GLU A 357 -12.29 -1.14 -4.95
C GLU A 357 -11.57 -1.91 -3.84
N MET A 358 -12.01 -1.75 -2.58
CA MET A 358 -11.49 -2.48 -1.44
C MET A 358 -11.81 -3.98 -1.52
N ASN A 359 -13.07 -4.33 -1.82
CA ASN A 359 -13.50 -5.70 -2.05
C ASN A 359 -12.71 -6.35 -3.21
N LYS A 360 -12.49 -5.62 -4.30
CA LYS A 360 -11.65 -6.08 -5.41
C LYS A 360 -10.22 -6.38 -4.98
N ALA A 361 -9.62 -5.52 -4.15
CA ALA A 361 -8.27 -5.72 -3.65
C ALA A 361 -8.17 -6.96 -2.75
N ILE A 362 -9.16 -7.18 -1.87
CA ILE A 362 -9.27 -8.39 -1.04
C ILE A 362 -9.35 -9.63 -1.92
N ILE A 363 -10.26 -9.66 -2.91
CA ILE A 363 -10.44 -10.80 -3.82
C ILE A 363 -9.14 -11.12 -4.58
N ILE A 364 -8.40 -10.10 -5.04
CA ILE A 364 -7.12 -10.28 -5.73
C ILE A 364 -6.08 -10.90 -4.80
N ALA A 365 -5.97 -10.41 -3.57
CA ALA A 365 -5.04 -10.93 -2.57
C ALA A 365 -5.36 -12.39 -2.21
N GLU A 366 -6.63 -12.70 -1.92
CA GLU A 366 -7.08 -14.05 -1.60
C GLU A 366 -6.80 -15.02 -2.74
N LYS A 367 -7.21 -14.68 -3.98
CA LYS A 367 -6.96 -15.53 -5.16
C LYS A 367 -5.47 -15.79 -5.36
N SER A 368 -4.62 -14.78 -5.14
CA SER A 368 -3.16 -14.92 -5.24
C SER A 368 -2.61 -15.92 -4.22
N ILE A 369 -3.07 -15.82 -2.96
CA ILE A 369 -2.66 -16.71 -1.86
C ILE A 369 -3.14 -18.15 -2.11
N TYR A 370 -4.40 -18.35 -2.48
CA TYR A 370 -4.94 -19.70 -2.72
C TYR A 370 -4.31 -20.40 -3.91
N ALA A 371 -3.96 -19.65 -4.96
CA ALA A 371 -3.29 -20.19 -6.14
C ALA A 371 -1.76 -20.36 -5.95
N ASP A 372 -1.20 -19.87 -4.84
CA ASP A 372 0.24 -19.79 -4.57
C ASP A 372 1.02 -19.13 -5.72
N LYS A 373 0.45 -18.07 -6.28
CA LYS A 373 1.04 -17.30 -7.39
C LYS A 373 0.85 -15.81 -7.11
N PRO A 374 1.94 -15.04 -6.96
CA PRO A 374 1.83 -13.63 -6.60
C PRO A 374 1.21 -12.82 -7.73
N ASP A 375 0.25 -11.95 -7.40
CA ASP A 375 -0.03 -10.77 -8.23
C ASP A 375 1.19 -9.83 -8.21
N MET A 376 1.42 -9.11 -9.32
CA MET A 376 2.54 -8.17 -9.41
C MET A 376 2.50 -7.07 -8.34
N LYS A 377 1.30 -6.76 -7.80
CA LYS A 377 1.11 -5.79 -6.72
C LYS A 377 1.92 -6.13 -5.47
N PHE A 378 2.04 -7.42 -5.14
CA PHE A 378 2.69 -7.87 -3.89
C PHE A 378 4.19 -8.10 -4.04
N VAL A 379 4.73 -7.93 -5.25
CA VAL A 379 6.15 -8.13 -5.55
C VAL A 379 6.68 -6.90 -6.29
N SER A 380 7.07 -5.88 -5.54
CA SER A 380 7.56 -4.59 -6.04
C SER A 380 8.73 -4.73 -7.03
N ASN A 381 9.64 -5.66 -6.76
CA ASN A 381 10.80 -5.94 -7.61
C ASN A 381 10.59 -7.04 -8.65
N SER A 382 9.32 -7.40 -8.95
CA SER A 382 9.01 -8.39 -9.99
C SER A 382 9.28 -7.86 -11.40
N THR A 383 9.70 -8.78 -12.29
CA THR A 383 9.91 -8.50 -13.72
C THR A 383 8.67 -7.88 -14.37
N ARG A 384 7.49 -8.39 -14.04
CA ARG A 384 6.19 -7.88 -14.51
C ARG A 384 5.95 -6.44 -14.05
N ASN A 385 6.11 -6.16 -12.75
CA ASN A 385 5.92 -4.82 -12.22
C ASN A 385 6.88 -3.82 -12.90
N LYS A 386 8.18 -4.14 -12.98
CA LYS A 386 9.18 -3.28 -13.66
C LYS A 386 8.85 -3.03 -15.13
N THR A 387 8.32 -4.03 -15.83
CA THR A 387 7.89 -3.90 -17.24
C THR A 387 6.67 -2.98 -17.38
N VAL A 388 5.70 -3.08 -16.47
CA VAL A 388 4.54 -2.19 -16.45
C VAL A 388 4.96 -0.76 -16.06
N SER A 389 5.80 -0.60 -15.03
CA SER A 389 6.34 0.70 -14.61
C SER A 389 7.12 1.41 -15.72
N PHE A 390 7.77 0.68 -16.62
CA PHE A 390 8.46 1.24 -17.78
C PHE A 390 7.52 1.89 -18.81
N LEU A 391 6.20 1.66 -18.76
CA LEU A 391 5.26 2.35 -19.66
C LEU A 391 5.34 3.88 -19.56
N ASN A 392 5.82 4.44 -18.43
CA ASN A 392 6.11 5.88 -18.30
C ASN A 392 7.14 6.40 -19.30
N TYR A 393 7.95 5.53 -19.92
CA TYR A 393 8.82 5.88 -21.03
C TYR A 393 8.07 6.49 -22.24
N SER A 394 6.76 6.25 -22.38
CA SER A 394 5.92 6.88 -23.40
C SER A 394 5.95 8.41 -23.35
N VAL A 395 6.23 9.00 -22.18
CA VAL A 395 6.41 10.45 -21.99
C VAL A 395 7.57 10.97 -22.83
N PHE A 396 8.74 10.32 -22.75
CA PHE A 396 9.92 10.71 -23.52
C PHE A 396 9.70 10.52 -25.03
N VAL A 397 9.00 9.45 -25.42
CA VAL A 397 8.65 9.24 -26.83
C VAL A 397 7.61 10.25 -27.32
N THR A 398 6.70 10.72 -26.46
CA THR A 398 5.74 11.78 -26.79
C THR A 398 6.48 13.09 -27.08
N LEU A 399 7.48 13.46 -26.26
CA LEU A 399 8.31 14.64 -26.50
C LEU A 399 9.14 14.53 -27.80
N PHE A 400 9.68 13.34 -28.09
CA PHE A 400 10.33 13.05 -29.36
C PHE A 400 9.37 13.19 -30.55
N ALA A 401 8.15 12.70 -30.41
CA ALA A 401 7.13 12.80 -31.44
C ALA A 401 6.72 14.26 -31.66
N VAL A 402 6.57 15.06 -30.60
CA VAL A 402 6.35 16.51 -30.70
C VAL A 402 7.50 17.20 -31.47
N LEU A 403 8.75 16.86 -31.15
CA LEU A 403 9.92 17.40 -31.84
C LEU A 403 9.88 17.07 -33.34
N LEU A 404 9.63 15.80 -33.69
CA LEU A 404 9.51 15.36 -35.08
C LEU A 404 8.36 16.06 -35.81
N GLY A 405 7.16 16.09 -35.20
CA GLY A 405 5.97 16.71 -35.75
C GLY A 405 6.17 18.20 -36.01
N GLY A 406 6.74 18.92 -35.04
CA GLY A 406 7.05 20.34 -35.12
C GLY A 406 8.10 20.67 -36.19
N TRP A 407 9.12 19.82 -36.35
CA TRP A 407 10.22 20.04 -37.29
C TRP A 407 9.84 19.75 -38.76
N LEU A 408 9.05 18.71 -39.02
CA LEU A 408 8.83 18.15 -40.37
C LEU A 408 8.38 19.15 -41.43
N MET A 409 7.34 19.95 -41.16
CA MET A 409 6.84 20.95 -42.12
C MET A 409 7.46 22.31 -41.91
N ALA A 410 7.67 22.73 -40.66
CA ALA A 410 8.24 24.05 -40.39
C ALA A 410 9.65 24.21 -40.98
N SER A 411 10.48 23.16 -40.99
CA SER A 411 11.81 23.21 -41.59
C SER A 411 11.77 23.41 -43.10
N GLU A 412 10.80 22.79 -43.79
CA GLU A 412 10.62 22.93 -45.24
C GLU A 412 10.18 24.34 -45.63
N PHE A 413 9.37 24.98 -44.78
CA PHE A 413 9.00 26.38 -44.96
C PHE A 413 10.19 27.31 -44.70
N GLN A 414 10.95 27.09 -43.63
CA GLN A 414 12.11 27.93 -43.29
C GLN A 414 13.25 27.82 -44.31
N GLN A 415 13.50 26.62 -44.85
CA GLN A 415 14.58 26.39 -45.83
C GLN A 415 14.16 26.69 -47.28
N GLY A 416 12.89 27.02 -47.53
CA GLY A 416 12.36 27.24 -48.88
C GLY A 416 12.23 25.98 -49.75
N THR A 417 12.60 24.81 -49.22
CA THR A 417 12.53 23.50 -49.91
C THR A 417 11.09 23.06 -50.18
N ILE A 418 10.11 23.68 -49.51
CA ILE A 418 8.68 23.51 -49.82
C ILE A 418 8.37 23.77 -51.30
N ARG A 419 9.07 24.70 -51.96
CA ARG A 419 8.89 25.00 -53.39
C ARG A 419 9.29 23.81 -54.27
N LEU A 420 10.37 23.14 -53.92
CA LEU A 420 10.83 21.92 -54.62
C LEU A 420 9.83 20.76 -54.45
N LEU A 421 9.15 20.70 -53.31
CA LEU A 421 8.10 19.71 -53.08
C LEU A 421 6.86 19.98 -53.95
N MET A 422 6.52 21.24 -54.21
CA MET A 422 5.35 21.63 -55.00
C MET A 422 5.50 21.38 -56.51
N ILE A 423 6.71 21.36 -57.06
CA ILE A 423 6.96 21.13 -58.49
C ILE A 423 6.78 19.64 -58.85
N ARG A 424 6.79 18.73 -57.87
CA ARG A 424 6.60 17.30 -58.11
C ARG A 424 5.19 16.99 -58.62
N PRO A 425 5.00 16.03 -59.55
CA PRO A 425 3.69 15.65 -60.10
C PRO A 425 2.90 14.78 -59.11
N LYS A 426 2.70 15.26 -57.87
CA LYS A 426 1.93 14.62 -56.81
C LYS A 426 1.05 15.67 -56.14
N THR A 427 -0.16 15.29 -55.73
CA THR A 427 -1.07 16.22 -55.05
C THR A 427 -0.47 16.67 -53.71
N ARG A 428 -0.68 17.94 -53.35
CA ARG A 428 -0.19 18.54 -52.09
C ARG A 428 -0.52 17.68 -50.87
N LEU A 429 -1.76 17.19 -50.78
CA LEU A 429 -2.17 16.28 -49.71
C LEU A 429 -1.43 14.95 -49.69
N LYS A 430 -1.09 14.35 -50.83
CA LYS A 430 -0.33 13.09 -50.87
C LYS A 430 1.09 13.27 -50.34
N ILE A 431 1.69 14.46 -50.53
CA ILE A 431 3.01 14.76 -49.99
C ILE A 431 2.92 14.97 -48.48
N LEU A 432 1.98 15.79 -48.02
CA LEU A 432 1.75 16.07 -46.59
C LEU A 432 1.45 14.80 -45.81
N SER A 433 0.48 14.01 -46.26
CA SER A 433 0.08 12.75 -45.62
C SER A 433 1.20 11.71 -45.65
N ALA A 434 1.99 11.61 -46.72
CA ALA A 434 3.13 10.70 -46.75
C ALA A 434 4.17 11.06 -45.69
N LYS A 435 4.50 12.35 -45.53
CA LYS A 435 5.42 12.82 -44.48
C LYS A 435 4.86 12.61 -43.08
N PHE A 436 3.58 12.95 -42.88
CA PHE A 436 2.89 12.75 -41.61
C PHE A 436 2.94 11.29 -41.17
N ILE A 437 2.52 10.36 -42.04
CA ILE A 437 2.47 8.92 -41.73
C ILE A 437 3.87 8.35 -41.52
N SER A 438 4.85 8.76 -42.34
CA SER A 438 6.21 8.25 -42.25
C SER A 438 6.85 8.53 -40.89
N ALA A 439 6.76 9.77 -40.41
CA ALA A 439 7.32 10.13 -39.11
C ALA A 439 6.50 9.56 -37.95
N LEU A 440 5.16 9.49 -38.06
CA LEU A 440 4.34 8.85 -37.04
C LEU A 440 4.74 7.37 -36.87
N ILE A 441 4.91 6.64 -37.98
CA ILE A 441 5.38 5.24 -37.94
C ILE A 441 6.74 5.14 -37.24
N ILE A 442 7.68 6.07 -37.50
CA ILE A 442 8.98 6.09 -36.81
C ILE A 442 8.80 6.25 -35.30
N CYS A 443 7.97 7.19 -34.84
CA CYS A 443 7.69 7.37 -33.41
C CYS A 443 7.10 6.09 -32.78
N LEU A 444 6.15 5.45 -33.46
CA LEU A 444 5.52 4.23 -32.99
C LEU A 444 6.50 3.05 -32.94
N VAL A 445 7.39 2.94 -33.93
CA VAL A 445 8.44 1.92 -33.95
C VAL A 445 9.44 2.15 -32.83
N VAL A 446 9.85 3.40 -32.56
CA VAL A 446 10.75 3.72 -31.43
C VAL A 446 10.10 3.34 -30.09
N PHE A 447 8.80 3.63 -29.90
CA PHE A 447 8.07 3.21 -28.70
C PHE A 447 8.00 1.69 -28.58
N ALA A 448 7.52 1.01 -29.62
CA ALA A 448 7.34 -0.44 -29.61
C ALA A 448 8.67 -1.19 -29.44
N ALA A 449 9.73 -0.77 -30.13
CA ALA A 449 11.06 -1.35 -29.99
C ALA A 449 11.65 -1.09 -28.59
N GLY A 450 11.49 0.13 -28.05
CA GLY A 450 11.91 0.45 -26.69
C GLY A 450 11.20 -0.43 -25.65
N SER A 451 9.88 -0.52 -25.70
CA SER A 451 9.09 -1.36 -24.79
C SER A 451 9.43 -2.85 -24.91
N LEU A 452 9.65 -3.35 -26.13
CA LEU A 452 10.05 -4.75 -26.37
C LEU A 452 11.44 -5.05 -25.80
N LEU A 453 12.42 -4.19 -26.08
CA LEU A 453 13.79 -4.37 -25.57
C LEU A 453 13.84 -4.23 -24.04
N ASN A 454 13.06 -3.32 -23.47
CA ASN A 454 12.94 -3.21 -22.02
C ASN A 454 12.38 -4.49 -21.40
N MET A 455 11.31 -5.05 -21.98
CA MET A 455 10.74 -6.32 -21.52
C MET A 455 11.76 -7.48 -21.60
N ILE A 456 12.50 -7.59 -22.70
CA ILE A 456 13.56 -8.60 -22.83
C ILE A 456 14.65 -8.38 -21.77
N THR A 457 15.07 -7.13 -21.56
CA THR A 457 16.13 -6.80 -20.61
C THR A 457 15.68 -7.03 -19.16
N ASN A 458 14.44 -6.67 -18.80
CA ASN A 458 13.86 -7.02 -17.50
C ASN A 458 13.85 -8.53 -17.29
N GLY A 459 13.46 -9.31 -18.31
CA GLY A 459 13.51 -10.77 -18.24
C GLY A 459 14.92 -11.33 -18.02
N ILE A 460 15.95 -10.70 -18.60
CA ILE A 460 17.36 -11.07 -18.39
C ILE A 460 17.84 -10.68 -16.98
N VAL A 461 17.45 -9.51 -16.48
CA VAL A 461 17.93 -8.92 -15.23
C VAL A 461 17.21 -9.49 -13.99
N TYR A 462 15.89 -9.62 -14.06
CA TYR A 462 15.00 -10.00 -12.95
C TYR A 462 14.40 -11.41 -13.11
N GLY A 463 14.51 -12.02 -14.30
CA GLY A 463 14.10 -13.39 -14.58
C GLY A 463 12.81 -13.51 -15.42
N PHE A 464 12.83 -14.38 -16.42
CA PHE A 464 11.70 -14.61 -17.33
C PHE A 464 10.54 -15.41 -16.72
N ALA A 465 10.81 -16.18 -15.65
CA ALA A 465 9.80 -17.03 -15.02
C ALA A 465 8.60 -16.23 -14.50
N ASP A 466 8.85 -15.01 -14.02
CA ASP A 466 7.80 -14.16 -13.46
C ASP A 466 6.75 -13.74 -14.51
N TYR A 467 7.09 -13.68 -15.81
CA TYR A 467 6.09 -13.42 -16.86
C TYR A 467 5.02 -14.51 -17.02
N ALA A 468 5.28 -15.73 -16.52
CA ALA A 468 4.33 -16.83 -16.56
C ALA A 468 3.24 -16.73 -15.47
N TYR A 469 3.46 -15.91 -14.43
CA TYR A 469 2.47 -15.72 -13.39
C TYR A 469 1.26 -14.90 -13.90
N PRO A 470 0.03 -15.27 -13.49
CA PRO A 470 -1.17 -14.54 -13.84
C PRO A 470 -1.24 -13.20 -13.10
N ASN A 471 -2.00 -12.26 -13.66
CA ASN A 471 -2.52 -11.12 -12.91
C ASN A 471 -3.98 -11.40 -12.58
N TYR A 472 -4.38 -11.05 -11.37
CA TYR A 472 -5.72 -11.35 -10.88
C TYR A 472 -6.67 -10.19 -11.14
N THR A 473 -7.88 -10.54 -11.57
CA THR A 473 -8.99 -9.60 -11.74
C THR A 473 -10.25 -10.17 -11.07
N ILE A 474 -11.32 -9.36 -11.00
CA ILE A 474 -12.62 -9.81 -10.48
C ILE A 474 -13.11 -11.00 -11.33
N GLU A 475 -13.05 -10.86 -12.65
CA GLU A 475 -13.54 -11.84 -13.64
C GLU A 475 -12.70 -13.12 -13.69
N GLY A 476 -11.44 -13.08 -13.25
CA GLY A 476 -10.58 -14.25 -13.22
C GLY A 476 -9.10 -13.93 -13.39
N GLU A 477 -8.33 -14.99 -13.64
CA GLU A 477 -6.90 -14.91 -13.91
C GLU A 477 -6.67 -14.49 -15.37
N ILE A 478 -5.77 -13.53 -15.57
CA ILE A 478 -5.39 -13.05 -16.91
C ILE A 478 -3.88 -13.17 -17.05
N GLY A 479 -3.43 -13.80 -18.13
CA GLY A 479 -1.99 -13.89 -18.44
C GLY A 479 -1.34 -12.51 -18.57
N PHE A 480 -0.06 -12.39 -18.22
CA PHE A 480 0.65 -11.11 -18.18
C PHE A 480 0.55 -10.31 -19.49
N PHE A 481 0.75 -10.94 -20.64
CA PHE A 481 0.69 -10.26 -21.94
C PHE A 481 -0.71 -9.72 -22.28
N ALA A 482 -1.77 -10.45 -21.92
CA ALA A 482 -3.15 -10.00 -22.09
C ALA A 482 -3.47 -8.82 -21.17
N TYR A 483 -2.86 -8.76 -19.98
CA TYR A 483 -2.94 -7.61 -19.07
C TYR A 483 -2.14 -6.40 -19.58
N TYR A 484 -0.93 -6.63 -20.11
CA TYR A 484 0.05 -5.60 -20.47
C TYR A 484 -0.27 -4.93 -21.82
N LEU A 485 -0.61 -5.71 -22.85
CA LEU A 485 -0.74 -5.21 -24.22
C LEU A 485 -1.77 -4.08 -24.38
N PRO A 486 -2.98 -4.14 -23.79
CA PRO A 486 -3.94 -3.03 -23.86
C PRO A 486 -3.41 -1.74 -23.22
N LYS A 487 -2.65 -1.83 -22.12
CA LYS A 487 -2.06 -0.68 -21.43
C LYS A 487 -0.94 -0.06 -22.25
N MET A 488 -0.10 -0.89 -22.85
CA MET A 488 0.94 -0.45 -23.79
C MET A 488 0.31 0.27 -25.00
N LEU A 489 -0.78 -0.25 -25.56
CA LEU A 489 -1.50 0.38 -26.67
C LEU A 489 -2.16 1.70 -26.24
N ALA A 490 -2.73 1.78 -25.05
CA ALA A 490 -3.26 3.04 -24.52
C ALA A 490 -2.17 4.13 -24.43
N CYS A 491 -0.94 3.77 -24.06
CA CYS A 491 0.19 4.71 -23.99
C CYS A 491 0.64 5.25 -25.36
N ILE A 492 0.18 4.68 -26.48
CA ILE A 492 0.42 5.21 -27.82
C ILE A 492 -0.42 6.47 -28.08
N VAL A 493 -1.61 6.57 -27.47
CA VAL A 493 -2.58 7.61 -27.77
C VAL A 493 -2.04 9.03 -27.51
N PRO A 494 -1.36 9.31 -26.37
CA PRO A 494 -0.74 10.61 -26.15
C PRO A 494 0.39 10.93 -27.13
N ILE A 495 1.12 9.91 -27.62
CA ILE A 495 2.17 10.07 -28.64
C ILE A 495 1.55 10.56 -29.95
N ILE A 496 0.45 9.93 -30.38
CA ILE A 496 -0.31 10.33 -31.59
C ILE A 496 -0.81 11.77 -31.46
N PHE A 497 -1.41 12.10 -30.31
CA PHE A 497 -1.95 13.43 -30.07
C PHE A 497 -0.87 14.51 -30.04
N GLY A 498 0.21 14.32 -29.28
CA GLY A 498 1.33 15.25 -29.22
C GLY A 498 1.96 15.48 -30.60
N TYR A 499 2.16 14.41 -31.36
CA TYR A 499 2.64 14.49 -32.74
C TYR A 499 1.70 15.28 -33.65
N ALA A 500 0.39 14.96 -33.63
CA ALA A 500 -0.61 15.61 -34.48
C ALA A 500 -0.75 17.11 -34.17
N LEU A 501 -0.73 17.46 -32.88
CA LEU A 501 -0.76 18.85 -32.42
C LEU A 501 0.47 19.61 -32.91
N ALA A 502 1.67 19.09 -32.67
CA ALA A 502 2.91 19.72 -33.12
C ALA A 502 2.99 19.85 -34.64
N PHE A 503 2.55 18.84 -35.37
CA PHE A 503 2.47 18.87 -36.82
C PHE A 503 1.49 19.94 -37.33
N MET A 504 0.31 20.06 -36.72
CA MET A 504 -0.63 21.13 -37.07
C MET A 504 0.00 22.52 -36.86
N VAL A 505 0.64 22.74 -35.71
CA VAL A 505 1.32 24.01 -35.41
C VAL A 505 2.47 24.27 -36.40
N SER A 506 3.18 23.23 -36.85
CA SER A 506 4.24 23.34 -37.88
C SER A 506 3.74 23.86 -39.22
N VAL A 507 2.54 23.45 -39.64
CA VAL A 507 1.88 23.92 -40.87
C VAL A 507 1.33 25.34 -40.71
N LEU A 508 0.81 25.66 -39.53
CA LEU A 508 0.18 26.96 -39.25
C LEU A 508 1.20 28.09 -39.13
N ILE A 509 2.24 27.88 -38.32
CA ILE A 509 3.18 28.92 -37.87
C ILE A 509 4.43 28.99 -38.76
N LYS A 510 4.83 27.88 -39.41
CA LYS A 510 6.00 27.82 -40.30
C LYS A 510 7.32 28.19 -39.61
N ASN A 511 7.40 28.08 -38.29
CA ASN A 511 8.60 28.34 -37.51
C ASN A 511 8.94 27.13 -36.64
N VAL A 512 10.08 26.49 -36.89
CA VAL A 512 10.49 25.26 -36.21
C VAL A 512 10.54 25.45 -34.69
N ALA A 513 11.12 26.56 -34.22
CA ALA A 513 11.26 26.83 -32.79
C ALA A 513 9.88 26.92 -32.11
N VAL A 514 8.96 27.69 -32.69
CA VAL A 514 7.62 27.89 -32.11
C VAL A 514 6.78 26.61 -32.18
N SER A 515 6.88 25.88 -33.30
CA SER A 515 6.13 24.63 -33.52
C SER A 515 6.55 23.48 -32.61
N ILE A 516 7.77 23.52 -32.09
CA ILE A 516 8.26 22.59 -31.07
C ILE A 516 8.00 23.13 -29.66
N ALA A 517 8.27 24.42 -29.40
CA ALA A 517 8.19 25.01 -28.07
C ALA A 517 6.76 25.02 -27.50
N ILE A 518 5.74 25.37 -28.31
CA ILE A 518 4.36 25.47 -27.83
C ILE A 518 3.83 24.11 -27.33
N PRO A 519 3.88 23.01 -28.09
CA PRO A 519 3.37 21.73 -27.61
C PRO A 519 4.19 21.16 -26.44
N ILE A 520 5.51 21.38 -26.40
CA ILE A 520 6.35 20.99 -25.24
C ILE A 520 5.93 21.76 -23.99
N ALA A 521 5.78 23.09 -24.10
CA ALA A 521 5.33 23.92 -22.98
C ALA A 521 3.93 23.52 -22.49
N GLY A 522 3.02 23.18 -23.41
CA GLY A 522 1.70 22.63 -23.07
C GLY A 522 1.78 21.30 -22.33
N TYR A 523 2.68 20.40 -22.76
CA TYR A 523 2.87 19.10 -22.12
C TYR A 523 3.47 19.22 -20.71
N ILE A 524 4.50 20.04 -20.54
CA ILE A 524 5.12 20.30 -19.22
C ILE A 524 4.14 21.06 -18.32
N GLY A 525 3.43 22.06 -18.87
CA GLY A 525 2.39 22.79 -18.16
C GLY A 525 1.30 21.86 -17.64
N ASN A 526 0.91 20.85 -18.42
CA ASN A 526 -0.02 19.82 -17.98
C ASN A 526 0.50 19.03 -16.77
N MET A 527 1.76 18.58 -16.79
CA MET A 527 2.37 17.86 -15.66
C MET A 527 2.27 18.67 -14.35
N ILE A 528 2.62 19.95 -14.42
CA ILE A 528 2.60 20.85 -13.26
C ILE A 528 1.15 21.10 -12.79
N LEU A 529 0.22 21.32 -13.72
CA LEU A 529 -1.19 21.56 -13.43
C LEU A 529 -1.86 20.35 -12.78
N MET A 530 -1.68 19.14 -13.35
CA MET A 530 -2.26 17.91 -12.78
C MET A 530 -1.70 17.63 -11.38
N ALA A 531 -0.39 17.82 -11.17
CA ALA A 531 0.22 17.69 -9.86
C ALA A 531 -0.37 18.70 -8.85
N THR A 532 -0.59 19.95 -9.26
CA THR A 532 -1.17 20.99 -8.40
C THR A 532 -2.63 20.69 -8.03
N PHE A 533 -3.44 20.25 -9.00
CA PHE A 533 -4.85 19.92 -8.75
C PHE A 533 -5.04 18.65 -7.93
N SER A 534 -4.06 17.75 -7.95
CA SER A 534 -4.06 16.59 -7.04
C SER A 534 -4.02 17.01 -5.57
N TYR A 535 -3.50 18.18 -5.20
CA TYR A 535 -3.48 18.63 -3.80
C TYR A 535 -4.70 19.47 -3.37
N ARG A 536 -5.44 20.05 -4.32
CA ARG A 536 -6.49 21.06 -4.03
C ARG A 536 -7.89 20.64 -4.47
N GLY A 537 -8.04 19.41 -4.97
CA GLY A 537 -9.27 18.93 -5.60
C GLY A 537 -9.32 19.28 -7.09
N ILE A 538 -9.79 18.34 -7.90
CA ILE A 538 -9.86 18.50 -9.36
C ILE A 538 -11.23 19.10 -9.74
N PRO A 539 -11.29 20.23 -10.46
CA PRO A 539 -12.56 20.78 -10.90
C PRO A 539 -13.21 19.85 -11.96
N LYS A 540 -14.52 19.62 -11.84
CA LYS A 540 -15.26 18.61 -12.65
C LYS A 540 -15.10 18.79 -14.17
N TRP A 541 -15.02 20.03 -14.65
CA TRP A 541 -14.85 20.31 -16.09
C TRP A 541 -13.53 19.79 -16.65
N LEU A 542 -12.49 19.63 -15.82
CA LEU A 542 -11.16 19.20 -16.24
C LEU A 542 -11.16 17.76 -16.75
N ALA A 543 -12.04 16.90 -16.24
CA ALA A 543 -12.20 15.52 -16.71
C ALA A 543 -12.67 15.41 -18.16
N TYR A 544 -13.29 16.46 -18.69
CA TYR A 544 -13.73 16.54 -20.09
C TYR A 544 -12.70 17.21 -21.01
N THR A 545 -11.53 17.57 -20.49
CA THR A 545 -10.43 18.14 -21.27
C THR A 545 -9.39 17.07 -21.61
N PRO A 546 -8.51 17.29 -22.62
CA PRO A 546 -7.43 16.35 -22.90
C PRO A 546 -6.37 16.26 -21.80
N LEU A 547 -6.33 17.21 -20.85
CA LEU A 547 -5.25 17.41 -19.88
C LEU A 547 -4.99 16.18 -18.98
N PRO A 548 -5.99 15.58 -18.31
CA PRO A 548 -5.76 14.39 -17.48
C PRO A 548 -5.22 13.20 -18.29
N TYR A 549 -5.51 13.16 -19.59
CA TYR A 549 -5.19 12.02 -20.46
C TYR A 549 -3.85 12.15 -21.18
N LEU A 550 -3.13 13.28 -21.07
CA LEU A 550 -1.82 13.43 -21.73
C LEU A 550 -0.74 12.50 -21.16
N GLN A 551 -0.99 11.89 -20.00
CA GLN A 551 -0.07 10.98 -19.31
C GLN A 551 -0.74 9.66 -18.94
N LEU A 552 -1.35 8.97 -19.91
CA LEU A 552 -2.07 7.71 -19.65
C LEU A 552 -1.24 6.65 -18.90
N SER A 553 0.09 6.65 -19.03
CA SER A 553 0.97 5.72 -18.34
C SER A 553 0.90 5.81 -16.81
N THR A 554 0.57 6.97 -16.24
CA THR A 554 0.46 7.15 -14.78
C THR A 554 -0.75 6.43 -14.19
N TYR A 555 -1.77 6.10 -14.98
CA TYR A 555 -2.91 5.28 -14.51
C TYR A 555 -2.57 3.79 -14.44
N PHE A 556 -1.44 3.38 -15.01
CA PHE A 556 -1.05 1.97 -15.11
C PHE A 556 0.16 1.60 -14.25
N THR A 557 0.99 2.58 -13.89
CA THR A 557 2.35 2.36 -13.35
C THR A 557 2.46 2.56 -11.84
N THR A 558 1.46 3.16 -11.20
CA THR A 558 1.47 3.51 -9.78
C THR A 558 1.00 2.33 -8.91
N ALA A 559 1.79 1.27 -8.88
CA ALA A 559 1.52 0.08 -8.06
C ALA A 559 1.82 0.28 -6.55
N SER A 560 2.33 1.45 -6.11
CA SER A 560 2.88 1.61 -4.75
C SER A 560 2.32 2.76 -3.92
N THR A 561 1.24 3.43 -4.34
CA THR A 561 0.47 4.31 -3.44
C THR A 561 -1.02 4.25 -3.80
N PRO A 562 -1.79 3.34 -3.18
CA PRO A 562 -3.24 3.29 -3.36
C PRO A 562 -3.94 4.57 -2.89
N TYR A 563 -3.30 5.39 -2.04
CA TYR A 563 -4.01 6.37 -1.22
C TYR A 563 -3.66 7.84 -1.48
N ILE A 564 -2.44 8.18 -1.88
CA ILE A 564 -1.96 9.58 -1.71
C ILE A 564 -2.18 10.47 -2.95
N ILE A 565 -2.29 9.89 -4.15
CA ILE A 565 -2.45 10.66 -5.40
C ILE A 565 -3.89 10.59 -5.93
N TYR A 566 -4.65 9.54 -5.58
CA TYR A 566 -5.96 9.27 -6.19
C TYR A 566 -7.15 9.63 -5.29
N ASP A 567 -6.97 9.63 -3.96
CA ASP A 567 -7.97 10.11 -3.00
C ASP A 567 -8.48 11.52 -3.34
N PRO A 568 -7.65 12.50 -3.78
CA PRO A 568 -8.14 13.84 -4.12
C PRO A 568 -9.00 13.91 -5.39
N MET A 569 -8.80 13.00 -6.36
CA MET A 569 -9.63 12.92 -7.57
C MET A 569 -11.00 12.29 -7.28
N TYR A 570 -11.01 11.28 -6.40
CA TYR A 570 -12.23 10.59 -6.02
C TYR A 570 -13.07 11.39 -5.00
N THR A 571 -12.43 12.05 -4.04
CA THR A 571 -13.10 12.94 -3.07
C THR A 571 -13.75 14.16 -3.72
N SER A 572 -13.29 14.58 -4.91
CA SER A 572 -13.92 15.66 -5.70
C SER A 572 -15.16 15.20 -6.49
N GLY A 573 -15.50 13.90 -6.46
CA GLY A 573 -16.57 13.30 -7.27
C GLY A 573 -16.31 13.31 -8.78
N VAL A 574 -15.04 13.33 -9.19
CA VAL A 574 -14.63 13.36 -10.60
C VAL A 574 -14.07 12.01 -11.01
N THR A 575 -14.89 11.19 -11.68
CA THR A 575 -14.44 9.92 -12.23
C THR A 575 -13.80 10.14 -13.60
N VAL A 576 -12.48 9.93 -13.70
CA VAL A 576 -11.78 9.99 -14.99
C VAL A 576 -11.99 8.68 -15.74
N ASN A 577 -12.74 8.75 -16.84
CA ASN A 577 -13.02 7.61 -17.70
C ASN A 577 -11.93 7.50 -18.78
N LEU A 578 -11.07 6.48 -18.66
CA LEU A 578 -9.96 6.27 -19.60
C LEU A 578 -10.42 6.01 -21.03
N THR A 579 -11.55 5.31 -21.22
CA THR A 579 -12.12 5.04 -22.56
C THR A 579 -12.53 6.34 -23.23
N TYR A 580 -13.23 7.23 -22.49
CA TYR A 580 -13.56 8.57 -22.97
C TYR A 580 -12.31 9.36 -23.32
N GLY A 581 -11.30 9.37 -22.45
CA GLY A 581 -10.02 10.06 -22.68
C GLY A 581 -9.29 9.60 -23.94
N ILE A 582 -9.24 8.28 -24.17
CA ILE A 582 -8.65 7.69 -25.38
C ILE A 582 -9.39 8.18 -26.63
N ILE A 583 -10.72 8.12 -26.62
CA ILE A 583 -11.55 8.56 -27.75
C ILE A 583 -11.36 10.07 -27.99
N LEU A 584 -11.36 10.88 -26.93
CA LEU A 584 -11.17 12.33 -26.99
C LEU A 584 -9.82 12.69 -27.63
N LEU A 585 -8.72 12.09 -27.18
CA LEU A 585 -7.39 12.36 -27.74
C LEU A 585 -7.28 11.94 -29.21
N LEU A 586 -7.86 10.80 -29.59
CA LEU A 586 -7.90 10.36 -30.97
C LEU A 586 -8.74 11.30 -31.85
N ALA A 587 -9.90 11.75 -31.36
CA ALA A 587 -10.75 12.70 -32.05
C ALA A 587 -10.04 14.05 -32.25
N LEU A 588 -9.40 14.59 -31.21
CA LEU A 588 -8.62 15.83 -31.31
C LEU A 588 -7.40 15.68 -32.23
N SER A 589 -6.76 14.51 -32.24
CA SER A 589 -5.69 14.20 -33.20
C SER A 589 -6.21 14.26 -34.64
N ALA A 590 -7.38 13.69 -34.91
CA ALA A 590 -8.01 13.74 -36.22
C ALA A 590 -8.35 15.18 -36.62
N VAL A 591 -8.89 15.99 -35.70
CA VAL A 591 -9.15 17.42 -35.92
C VAL A 591 -7.87 18.16 -36.29
N CYS A 592 -6.76 17.92 -35.57
CA CYS A 592 -5.47 18.54 -35.87
C CYS A 592 -4.99 18.22 -37.29
N ILE A 593 -5.14 16.95 -37.72
CA ILE A 593 -4.76 16.51 -39.07
C ILE A 593 -5.64 17.15 -40.14
N VAL A 594 -6.95 17.25 -39.89
CA VAL A 594 -7.91 17.88 -40.81
C VAL A 594 -7.59 19.37 -40.97
N VAL A 595 -7.39 20.09 -39.87
CA VAL A 595 -7.03 21.52 -39.89
C VAL A 595 -5.71 21.73 -40.64
N ALA A 596 -4.68 20.94 -40.33
CA ALA A 596 -3.40 20.99 -41.05
C ALA A 596 -3.57 20.77 -42.55
N SER A 597 -4.40 19.80 -42.94
CA SER A 597 -4.67 19.45 -44.34
C SER A 597 -5.41 20.56 -45.09
N ILE A 598 -6.45 21.15 -44.48
CA ILE A 598 -7.22 22.25 -45.08
C ILE A 598 -6.33 23.47 -45.29
N VAL A 599 -5.54 23.84 -44.26
CA VAL A 599 -4.64 24.99 -44.33
C VAL A 599 -3.57 24.79 -45.41
N PHE A 600 -3.00 23.58 -45.49
CA PHE A 600 -2.00 23.26 -46.50
C PHE A 600 -2.56 23.26 -47.94
N GLN A 601 -3.84 22.94 -48.12
CA GLN A 601 -4.50 23.02 -49.43
C GLN A 601 -4.80 24.45 -49.84
N LYS A 602 -5.44 25.22 -48.96
CA LYS A 602 -6.01 26.53 -49.28
C LYS A 602 -4.97 27.65 -49.31
N ARG A 603 -3.83 27.49 -48.63
CA ARG A 603 -2.80 28.54 -48.61
C ARG A 603 -1.93 28.50 -49.86
N ASP A 604 -1.78 29.66 -50.47
CA ASP A 604 -0.75 29.89 -51.46
C ASP A 604 0.63 29.97 -50.81
N ILE A 605 1.61 29.40 -51.49
CA ILE A 605 3.01 29.42 -51.08
C ILE A 605 3.64 30.59 -51.81
N THR A 606 3.47 31.77 -51.24
CA THR A 606 4.06 33.03 -51.72
C THR A 606 5.27 33.40 -50.88
N ASN A 607 6.31 33.86 -51.59
CA ASN A 607 7.66 34.28 -51.20
C ASN A 607 8.18 33.85 -49.83
#